data_AF-A0A6G2KFK3-F1
#
_entry.id   AF-A0A6G2KFK3-F1
#
_cell.length_a   1.000
_cell.length_b   1.000
_cell.length_c   1.000
_cell.angle_alpha   90.00
_cell.angle_beta   90.00
_cell.angle_gamma   90.00
#
_symmetry.space_group_name_H-M   'P 1'
#
loop_
_entity.id
_entity.type
_entity.pdbx_description
1 polymer ?
#
loop_
_entity_poly.entity_id
_entity_poly.type
_entity_poly.pdbx_seq_one_letter_code
_entity_poly.pdbx_strand_id
1 'polypeptide(L)' 'MAHTNGIESFWALLKRGYYGTFHHVSAKHLHRHVNEFAGRLNIRNMDTVDMMISLARGMMGKRLTYEALIA' A
#
# COMPACT_ATOMS: atom_id res chain seq x y z
N MET A 1 -3.19 25.03 -14.69
CA MET A 1 -2.51 23.96 -15.47
C MET A 1 -2.55 22.69 -14.63
N ALA A 2 -3.13 21.61 -15.16
CA ALA A 2 -3.19 20.31 -14.49
C ALA A 2 -2.11 19.39 -15.05
N HIS A 3 -1.53 18.51 -14.21
CA HIS A 3 -0.50 17.55 -14.62
C HIS A 3 -0.80 16.16 -14.05
N THR A 4 -0.39 15.11 -14.77
CA THR A 4 -0.62 13.69 -14.45
C THR A 4 0.59 13.03 -13.76
N ASN A 5 1.71 13.74 -13.61
CA ASN A 5 2.96 13.20 -13.06
C ASN A 5 2.79 12.52 -11.71
N GLY A 6 1.89 13.02 -10.85
CA GLY A 6 1.63 12.40 -9.54
C GLY A 6 1.06 10.99 -9.66
N ILE A 7 0.04 10.81 -10.51
CA ILE A 7 -0.59 9.49 -10.69
C ILE A 7 0.31 8.54 -11.48
N GLU A 8 1.09 9.05 -12.43
CA GLU A 8 2.10 8.25 -13.15
C GLU A 8 3.21 7.73 -12.21
N SER A 9 3.71 8.60 -11.32
CA SER A 9 4.72 8.21 -10.31
C SER A 9 4.19 7.14 -9.36
N PHE A 10 2.91 7.24 -8.95
CA PHE A 10 2.25 6.22 -8.15
C PHE A 10 2.25 4.86 -8.84
N TRP A 11 1.82 4.80 -10.11
CA TRP A 11 1.78 3.54 -10.86
C TRP A 11 3.18 2.98 -11.14
N ALA A 12 4.17 3.84 -11.34
CA ALA A 12 5.57 3.41 -11.49
C ALA A 12 6.09 2.73 -10.22
N LEU A 13 5.77 3.25 -9.03
CA LEU A 13 6.14 2.64 -7.75
C LEU A 13 5.41 1.31 -7.52
N LEU A 14 4.10 1.23 -7.79
CA LEU A 14 3.34 -0.01 -7.65
C LEU A 14 3.93 -1.11 -8.55
N LYS A 15 4.25 -0.77 -9.80
CA LYS A 15 4.85 -1.70 -10.76
C LYS A 15 6.22 -2.21 -10.29
N ARG A 16 7.07 -1.33 -9.73
CA ARG A 16 8.34 -1.76 -9.12
C ARG A 16 8.14 -2.69 -7.93
N GLY A 17 7.16 -2.42 -7.08
CA GLY A 17 6.80 -3.30 -5.97
C GLY A 17 6.33 -4.68 -6.43
N TYR A 18 5.53 -4.74 -7.50
CA TYR A 18 5.11 -5.99 -8.12
C TYR A 18 6.28 -6.85 -8.57
N TYR A 19 7.29 -6.26 -9.22
CA TYR A 19 8.45 -7.01 -9.70
C TYR A 19 9.49 -7.34 -8.62
N GLY A 20 9.68 -6.47 -7.63
CA GLY A 20 10.83 -6.58 -6.70
C GLY A 20 10.49 -6.94 -5.26
N THR A 21 9.26 -6.67 -4.80
CA THR A 21 8.88 -6.86 -3.38
C THR A 21 7.94 -8.05 -3.21
N PHE A 22 6.97 -8.20 -4.11
CA PHE A 22 5.98 -9.27 -4.02
C PHE A 22 6.41 -10.49 -4.83
N HIS A 23 6.39 -11.67 -4.20
CA HIS A 23 6.69 -12.93 -4.87
C HIS A 23 5.48 -13.45 -5.68
N HIS A 24 4.27 -13.09 -5.27
CA HIS A 24 3.03 -13.44 -5.94
C HIS A 24 1.95 -12.40 -5.63
N VAL A 25 1.27 -11.90 -6.66
CA VAL A 25 0.13 -10.98 -6.52
C VAL A 25 -1.05 -11.59 -7.27
N SER A 26 -2.14 -11.83 -6.55
CA SER A 26 -3.38 -12.36 -7.15
C SER A 26 -4.40 -11.24 -7.35
N ALA A 27 -5.24 -11.37 -8.38
CA ALA A 27 -6.34 -10.45 -8.64
C ALA A 27 -7.26 -10.27 -7.43
N LYS A 28 -7.48 -11.37 -6.67
CA LYS A 28 -8.25 -11.39 -5.42
C LYS A 28 -7.80 -10.33 -4.41
N HIS A 29 -6.50 -10.13 -4.25
CA HIS A 29 -5.93 -9.21 -3.26
C HIS A 29 -5.40 -7.91 -3.87
N LEU A 30 -5.62 -7.66 -5.16
CA LEU A 30 -5.09 -6.49 -5.86
C LEU A 30 -5.47 -5.18 -5.16
N HIS A 31 -6.72 -5.07 -4.69
CA HIS A 31 -7.19 -3.92 -3.92
C HIS A 31 -6.37 -3.66 -2.66
N ARG A 32 -5.88 -4.71 -1.97
CA ARG A 32 -5.05 -4.56 -0.76
C ARG A 32 -3.67 -4.01 -1.11
N HIS A 33 -3.05 -4.48 -2.19
CA HIS A 33 -1.77 -3.95 -2.66
C HIS A 33 -1.90 -2.48 -3.09
N VAL A 34 -2.94 -2.13 -3.84
CA VAL A 34 -3.16 -0.73 -4.25
C VAL A 34 -3.39 0.18 -3.04
N ASN A 35 -4.21 -0.26 -2.08
CA ASN A 35 -4.47 0.49 -0.84
C ASN A 35 -3.22 0.69 0.01
N GLU A 36 -2.34 -0.30 0.07
CA GLU A 36 -1.07 -0.20 0.77
C GLU A 36 -0.18 0.89 0.16
N PHE A 37 0.00 0.89 -1.17
CA PHE A 37 0.78 1.92 -1.85
C PHE A 37 0.15 3.30 -1.72
N ALA A 38 -1.18 3.40 -1.77
CA ALA A 38 -1.89 4.66 -1.54
C ALA A 38 -1.66 5.17 -0.11
N GLY A 39 -1.71 4.28 0.88
CA GLY A 39 -1.39 4.58 2.27
C GLY A 39 0.04 5.13 2.42
N ARG A 40 1.04 4.43 1.83
CA ARG A 40 2.43 4.88 1.82
C ARG A 40 2.57 6.28 1.20
N LEU A 41 1.91 6.54 0.08
CA LEU A 41 1.94 7.85 -0.59
C LEU A 41 1.35 8.95 0.31
N ASN A 42 0.22 8.66 0.98
CA ASN A 42 -0.50 9.63 1.80
C ASN A 42 0.26 10.03 3.06
N ILE A 43 1.03 9.11 3.65
CA ILE A 43 1.81 9.37 4.88
C ILE A 43 3.26 9.77 4.62
N ARG A 44 3.70 9.84 3.35
CA ARG A 44 5.12 10.00 2.96
C ARG A 44 5.82 11.25 3.51
N ASN A 45 5.06 12.29 3.83
CA ASN A 45 5.57 13.57 4.31
C ASN A 45 5.50 13.70 5.83
N MET A 46 5.02 12.68 6.53
CA MET A 46 4.96 12.68 8.00
C MET A 46 6.37 12.46 8.57
N ASP A 47 6.58 12.94 9.80
CA ASP A 47 7.73 12.50 10.58
C ASP A 47 7.73 10.98 10.75
N THR A 48 8.91 10.40 10.94
CA THR A 48 9.06 8.94 11.07
C THR A 48 8.24 8.39 12.24
N VAL A 49 8.21 9.08 13.38
CA VAL A 49 7.44 8.65 14.56
C VAL A 49 5.94 8.70 14.25
N ASP A 50 5.48 9.78 13.61
CA ASP A 50 4.07 9.94 13.23
C ASP A 50 3.63 8.90 12.19
N MET A 51 4.52 8.55 11.26
CA MET A 51 4.30 7.49 10.28
C MET A 51 4.12 6.13 10.98
N MET A 52 5.01 5.80 11.92
CA MET A 52 4.93 4.55 12.70
C MET A 52 3.64 4.49 13.52
N ILE A 53 3.26 5.58 14.19
CA ILE A 53 2.02 5.68 14.97
C ILE A 53 0.79 5.49 14.06
N SER A 54 0.77 6.17 12.91
CA SER A 54 -0.33 6.08 11.95
C SER A 54 -0.49 4.67 11.39
N LEU A 55 0.62 4.00 11.08
CA LEU A 55 0.64 2.63 10.61
C LEU A 55 0.13 1.65 11.69
N ALA A 56 0.62 1.77 12.93
CA ALA A 56 0.19 0.93 14.04
C ALA A 56 -1.31 1.08 14.33
N ARG A 57 -1.83 2.33 14.35
CA ARG A 57 -3.27 2.59 14.48
C ARG A 57 -4.07 1.98 13.34
N GLY A 58 -3.56 2.05 12.11
CA GLY A 58 -4.20 1.48 10.92
C GLY A 58 -4.34 -0.05 10.94
N MET A 59 -3.52 -0.74 11.72
CA MET A 59 -3.55 -2.20 11.90
C MET A 59 -4.54 -2.68 12.97
N MET A 60 -4.95 -1.79 13.90
CA MET A 60 -5.85 -2.15 14.99
C MET A 60 -7.19 -2.69 14.45
N GLY A 61 -7.61 -3.86 14.95
CA GLY A 61 -8.85 -4.51 14.52
C GLY A 61 -8.83 -5.13 13.13
N LYS A 62 -7.73 -5.03 12.37
CA LYS A 62 -7.61 -5.54 10.99
C LYS A 62 -6.74 -6.79 10.88
N ARG A 63 -6.80 -7.67 11.89
CA ARG A 63 -6.04 -8.92 11.89
C ARG A 63 -6.49 -9.79 10.72
N LEU A 64 -5.54 -10.18 9.87
CA LEU A 64 -5.77 -11.10 8.75
C LEU A 64 -5.32 -12.51 9.14
N THR A 65 -6.25 -13.46 9.17
CA THR A 65 -5.95 -14.88 9.38
C THR A 65 -5.65 -15.57 8.04
N TYR A 66 -4.99 -16.73 8.09
CA TYR A 66 -4.75 -17.52 6.88
C TYR A 66 -6.06 -17.95 6.20
N GLU A 67 -7.06 -18.35 6.98
CA GLU A 67 -8.40 -18.68 6.49
C GLU A 67 -9.01 -17.51 5.71
N ALA A 68 -9.02 -16.30 6.28
CA ALA A 68 -9.53 -15.10 5.62
C ALA A 68 -8.67 -14.62 4.43
N LEU A 69 -7.41 -15.06 4.35
CA LEU A 69 -6.55 -14.79 3.20
C LEU A 69 -6.90 -15.71 2.02
N ILE A 70 -7.26 -16.97 2.27
CA ILE A 70 -7.58 -17.93 1.20
C ILE A 70 -9.06 -17.99 0.83
N ALA A 71 -9.98 -17.61 1.72
CA ALA A 71 -11.43 -17.57 1.53
C ALA A 71 -11.92 -16.62 0.43
#